data_AF-A0A1H9BF38-F1
#
_entry.id   AF-A0A1H9BF38-F1
#
_cell.length_a   1.000
_cell.length_b   1.000
_cell.length_c   1.000
_cell.angle_alpha   90.00
_cell.angle_beta   90.00
_cell.angle_gamma   90.00
#
_symmetry.space_group_name_H-M   'P 1'
#
loop_
_entity.id
_entity.type
_entity.pdbx_description
1 polymer ?
#
loop_
_entity_poly.entity_id
_entity_poly.type
_entity_poly.pdbx_seq_one_letter_code
_entity_poly.pdbx_strand_id
1 'polypeptide(L)'
;MTGWWMWNPAGTVPTRRFRSEESLARSAPDAQVVRSADFTCPAQRRRATAVRTDFLRVSGDPVQVALVEQRLWTLLVALRRAQPVRDALATAPPRAGRAALVAEPSRELAELDRRFDRFADALRVLVSDPTPEQLRHTAALD
;
A
#
# COMPACT_ATOMS: atom_id res chain seq x y z
N MET A 1 1.25 2.50 -19.93
CA MET A 1 1.09 1.81 -18.63
C MET A 1 -0.16 2.35 -17.97
N THR A 2 -1.19 1.54 -17.83
CA THR A 2 -2.40 1.89 -17.07
C THR A 2 -2.02 2.00 -15.59
N GLY A 3 -2.15 3.20 -15.02
CA GLY A 3 -1.99 3.39 -13.58
C GLY A 3 -3.14 2.73 -12.84
N TRP A 4 -2.90 2.20 -11.65
CA TRP A 4 -3.96 1.72 -10.76
C TRP A 4 -4.26 2.74 -9.67
N TRP A 5 -5.46 2.63 -9.11
CA TRP A 5 -5.88 3.31 -7.89
C TRP A 5 -6.63 2.34 -6.98
N MET A 6 -6.71 2.70 -5.71
CA MET A 6 -7.50 2.03 -4.70
C MET A 6 -8.27 3.11 -3.94
N TRP A 7 -9.54 2.86 -3.66
CA TRP A 7 -10.34 3.73 -2.81
C TRP A 7 -10.15 3.35 -1.36
N ASN A 8 -10.29 4.31 -0.45
CA ASN A 8 -10.40 4.04 0.98
C ASN A 8 -11.65 3.16 1.21
N PRO A 9 -11.51 1.90 1.64
CA PRO A 9 -12.65 1.01 1.79
C PRO A 9 -13.55 1.42 2.97
N ALA A 10 -13.03 2.16 3.96
CA ALA A 10 -13.83 2.79 5.01
C ALA A 10 -14.38 4.17 4.61
N GLY A 11 -14.01 4.68 3.43
CA GLY A 11 -14.43 5.98 2.94
C GLY A 11 -15.76 5.94 2.19
N THR A 12 -16.40 7.10 2.06
CA THR A 12 -17.56 7.24 1.19
C THR A 12 -17.08 7.42 -0.25
N VAL A 13 -17.48 6.51 -1.14
CA VAL A 13 -17.18 6.65 -2.57
C VAL A 13 -17.86 7.93 -3.09
N PRO A 14 -17.16 8.80 -3.82
CA PRO A 14 -17.77 10.00 -4.37
C PRO A 14 -18.93 9.66 -5.31
N THR A 15 -20.08 10.33 -5.14
CA THR A 15 -21.33 10.05 -5.89
C THR A 15 -21.60 11.02 -7.05
N ARG A 16 -20.70 11.99 -7.31
CA ARG A 16 -20.91 12.97 -8.39
C ARG A 16 -20.81 12.30 -9.78
N ARG A 17 -21.27 12.99 -10.82
CA ARG A 17 -21.08 12.52 -12.19
C ARG A 17 -19.63 12.74 -12.61
N PHE A 18 -18.96 11.68 -13.05
CA PHE A 18 -17.60 11.72 -13.56
C PHE A 18 -17.55 11.05 -14.94
N ARG A 19 -16.56 11.41 -15.76
CA ARG A 19 -16.40 10.82 -17.10
C ARG A 19 -15.85 9.39 -17.07
N SER A 20 -15.04 9.07 -16.05
CA SER A 20 -14.49 7.73 -15.78
C SER A 20 -14.06 7.62 -14.32
N GLU A 21 -13.96 6.39 -13.80
CA GLU A 21 -13.40 6.13 -12.47
C GLU A 21 -11.95 6.61 -12.35
N GLU A 22 -11.16 6.52 -13.42
CA GLU A 22 -9.79 7.04 -13.43
C GLU A 22 -9.76 8.56 -13.21
N SER A 23 -10.64 9.30 -13.90
CA SER A 23 -10.74 10.75 -13.73
C SER A 23 -11.17 11.11 -12.31
N LEU A 24 -12.09 10.32 -11.74
CA LEU A 24 -12.51 10.48 -10.36
C LEU A 24 -11.34 10.25 -9.40
N ALA A 25 -10.68 9.10 -9.53
CA ALA A 25 -9.53 8.73 -8.71
C ALA A 25 -8.42 9.77 -8.76
N ARG A 26 -8.17 10.38 -9.93
CA ARG A 26 -7.17 11.44 -10.11
C ARG A 26 -7.54 12.75 -9.40
N SER A 27 -8.83 13.08 -9.34
CA SER A 27 -9.34 14.31 -8.71
C SER A 27 -9.64 14.19 -7.21
N ALA A 28 -9.73 12.96 -6.69
CA ALA A 28 -10.11 12.74 -5.30
C ALA A 28 -9.03 13.20 -4.30
N PRO A 29 -9.41 13.54 -3.06
CA PRO A 29 -8.45 13.84 -2.01
C PRO A 29 -7.54 12.65 -1.70
N ASP A 30 -6.27 12.91 -1.38
CA ASP A 30 -5.28 11.85 -1.06
C ASP A 30 -5.70 10.99 0.15
N ALA A 31 -6.56 11.51 1.03
CA ALA A 31 -7.11 10.73 2.14
C ALA A 31 -8.11 9.64 1.70
N GLN A 32 -8.66 9.75 0.49
CA GLN A 32 -9.70 8.86 -0.05
C GLN A 32 -9.18 7.91 -1.12
N VAL A 33 -8.04 8.21 -1.74
CA VAL A 33 -7.49 7.41 -2.84
C VAL A 33 -5.97 7.27 -2.73
N VAL A 34 -5.47 6.08 -3.03
CA VAL A 34 -4.04 5.81 -3.24
C VAL A 34 -3.86 5.43 -4.69
N ARG A 35 -2.85 6.00 -5.33
CA ARG A 35 -2.57 5.83 -6.74
C ARG A 35 -1.19 5.24 -6.91
N SER A 36 -1.01 4.46 -7.97
CA SER A 36 0.31 4.00 -8.41
C SER A 36 1.33 5.14 -8.59
N ALA A 37 0.87 6.34 -8.96
CA ALA A 37 1.70 7.53 -9.13
C ALA A 37 2.21 8.13 -7.81
N ASP A 38 1.60 7.80 -6.67
CA ASP A 38 2.02 8.29 -5.35
C ASP A 38 3.38 7.67 -4.94
N PHE A 39 3.80 6.59 -5.60
CA PHE A 39 5.08 5.90 -5.39
C PHE A 39 6.11 6.35 -6.43
N THR A 40 6.88 7.39 -6.10
CA THR A 40 7.92 7.94 -6.99
C THR A 40 9.09 6.97 -7.16
N CYS A 41 9.42 6.17 -6.14
CA CYS A 41 10.42 5.12 -6.21
C CYS A 41 9.96 3.95 -7.12
N PRO A 42 10.67 3.62 -8.21
CA PRO A 42 10.26 2.56 -9.13
C PRO A 42 10.15 1.16 -8.49
N ALA A 43 10.96 0.86 -7.47
CA ALA A 43 10.89 -0.41 -6.75
C ALA A 43 9.64 -0.50 -5.86
N GLN A 44 9.30 0.59 -5.14
CA GLN A 44 8.08 0.66 -4.34
C GLN A 44 6.83 0.58 -5.22
N ARG A 45 6.81 1.31 -6.33
CA ARG A 45 5.71 1.26 -7.30
C ARG A 45 5.50 -0.15 -7.85
N ARG A 46 6.57 -0.85 -8.24
CA ARG A 46 6.47 -2.24 -8.72
C ARG A 46 5.90 -3.17 -7.65
N ARG A 47 6.37 -3.08 -6.41
CA ARG A 47 5.86 -3.86 -5.28
C ARG A 47 4.39 -3.58 -5.01
N ALA A 48 4.00 -2.31 -4.91
CA ALA A 48 2.62 -1.91 -4.68
C ALA A 48 1.69 -2.38 -5.82
N THR A 49 2.13 -2.30 -7.08
CA THR A 49 1.39 -2.85 -8.23
C THR A 49 1.23 -4.36 -8.14
N ALA A 50 2.28 -5.10 -7.80
CA ALA A 50 2.22 -6.56 -7.66
C ALA A 50 1.19 -6.97 -6.59
N VAL A 51 1.30 -6.40 -5.38
CA VAL A 51 0.37 -6.69 -4.28
C VAL A 51 -1.06 -6.31 -4.63
N ARG A 52 -1.29 -5.15 -5.28
CA ARG A 52 -2.63 -4.78 -5.75
C ARG A 52 -3.20 -5.79 -6.75
N THR A 53 -2.35 -6.28 -7.66
CA THR A 53 -2.73 -7.28 -8.66
C THR A 53 -3.06 -8.61 -8.01
N ASP A 54 -2.27 -9.05 -7.03
CA ASP A 54 -2.51 -10.27 -6.26
C ASP A 54 -3.83 -10.16 -5.49
N PHE A 55 -4.11 -9.03 -4.84
CA PHE A 55 -5.37 -8.81 -4.12
C PHE A 55 -6.60 -8.90 -5.03
N LEU A 56 -6.52 -8.37 -6.26
CA LEU A 56 -7.63 -8.48 -7.23
C LEU A 56 -7.96 -9.92 -7.63
N ARG A 57 -7.05 -10.87 -7.36
CA ARG A 57 -7.24 -12.30 -7.62
C ARG A 57 -7.75 -13.07 -6.40
N VAL A 58 -7.77 -12.44 -5.22
CA VAL A 58 -8.26 -13.07 -3.99
C VAL A 58 -9.77 -13.25 -4.07
N SER A 59 -10.23 -14.44 -3.70
CA SER A 59 -11.65 -14.79 -3.58
C SER A 59 -11.92 -15.48 -2.24
N GLY A 60 -13.15 -15.42 -1.74
CA GLY A 60 -13.56 -16.06 -0.49
C GLY A 60 -14.71 -15.34 0.17
N ASP A 61 -14.81 -15.46 1.50
CA ASP A 61 -15.80 -14.73 2.29
C ASP A 61 -15.67 -13.20 2.07
N PRO A 62 -16.70 -12.53 1.51
CA PRO A 62 -16.66 -11.09 1.22
C PRO A 62 -16.30 -10.22 2.44
N VAL A 63 -16.74 -10.62 3.64
CA VAL A 63 -16.44 -9.87 4.87
C VAL A 63 -14.94 -9.92 5.17
N GLN A 64 -14.33 -11.09 5.04
CA GLN A 64 -12.89 -11.23 5.28
C GLN A 64 -12.07 -10.58 4.16
N VAL A 65 -12.51 -10.69 2.91
CA VAL A 65 -11.86 -10.00 1.77
C VAL A 65 -11.86 -8.50 1.99
N ALA A 66 -12.96 -7.91 2.50
CA ALA A 66 -13.02 -6.49 2.84
C ALA A 66 -12.04 -6.10 3.96
N LEU A 67 -11.80 -6.98 4.94
CA LEU A 67 -10.78 -6.74 5.98
C LEU A 67 -9.36 -6.78 5.40
N VAL A 68 -9.08 -7.73 4.51
CA VAL A 68 -7.80 -7.78 3.76
C VAL A 68 -7.65 -6.53 2.89
N GLU A 69 -8.72 -6.05 2.25
CA GLU A 69 -8.74 -4.81 1.48
C GLU A 69 -8.37 -3.60 2.35
N GLN A 70 -9.00 -3.48 3.52
CA GLN A 70 -8.72 -2.43 4.50
C GLN A 70 -7.27 -2.47 5.00
N ARG A 71 -6.72 -3.68 5.18
CA ARG A 71 -5.31 -3.84 5.58
C ARG A 71 -4.36 -3.41 4.46
N LEU A 72 -4.59 -3.87 3.23
CA LEU A 72 -3.83 -3.44 2.06
C LEU A 72 -3.84 -1.93 1.91
N TRP A 73 -5.02 -1.31 2.00
CA TRP A 73 -5.18 0.13 1.96
C TRP A 73 -4.30 0.85 2.99
N THR A 74 -4.36 0.41 4.24
CA THR A 74 -3.61 1.00 5.35
C THR A 74 -2.10 0.93 5.11
N LEU A 75 -1.61 -0.20 4.64
CA LEU A 75 -0.21 -0.41 4.30
C LEU A 75 0.24 0.47 3.12
N LEU A 76 -0.57 0.59 2.06
CA LEU A 76 -0.28 1.46 0.92
C LEU A 76 -0.24 2.95 1.32
N VAL A 77 -1.15 3.39 2.19
CA VAL A 77 -1.13 4.75 2.76
C VAL A 77 0.13 4.97 3.59
N ALA A 78 0.54 4.01 4.41
CA ALA A 78 1.77 4.09 5.20
C ALA A 78 3.01 4.19 4.30
N LEU A 79 3.09 3.36 3.25
CA LEU A 79 4.17 3.45 2.26
C LEU A 79 4.25 4.81 1.58
N ARG A 80 3.10 5.36 1.16
CA ARG A 80 3.03 6.71 0.57
C ARG A 80 3.51 7.78 1.55
N ARG A 81 3.04 7.75 2.81
CA ARG A 81 3.44 8.71 3.85
C ARG A 81 4.93 8.66 4.16
N ALA A 82 5.54 7.49 3.99
CA ALA A 82 6.97 7.28 4.16
C ALA A 82 7.81 7.73 2.94
N GLN A 83 7.20 8.06 1.79
CA GLN A 83 7.93 8.46 0.59
C GLN A 83 8.79 9.74 0.78
N PRO A 84 8.30 10.84 1.39
CA PRO A 84 9.13 12.02 1.63
C PRO A 84 10.36 11.76 2.51
N VAL A 85 10.23 10.85 3.49
CA VAL A 85 11.35 10.45 4.35
C VAL A 85 12.39 9.68 3.52
N ARG A 86 11.94 8.75 2.68
CA ARG A 86 12.84 8.02 1.76
C ARG A 86 13.57 8.96 0.81
N ASP A 87 12.87 9.94 0.24
CA ASP A 87 13.43 10.92 -0.67
C ASP A 87 14.48 11.80 0.05
N ALA A 88 14.15 12.29 1.26
CA ALA A 88 15.08 13.07 2.08
C ALA A 88 16.34 12.28 2.46
N LEU A 89 16.21 10.99 2.80
CA LEU A 89 17.33 10.11 3.09
C LEU A 89 18.22 9.86 1.86
N ALA A 90 17.61 9.74 0.68
CA ALA A 90 18.32 9.53 -0.58
C ALA A 90 19.11 10.77 -1.03
N THR A 91 18.60 11.97 -0.80
CA THR A 91 19.24 13.23 -1.22
C THR A 91 20.10 13.90 -0.15
N ALA A 92 20.09 13.39 1.09
CA ALA A 92 20.85 14.00 2.18
C ALA A 92 22.36 14.00 1.89
N PRO A 93 23.08 15.12 2.11
CA PRO A 93 24.53 15.20 1.93
C PRO A 93 25.27 14.44 3.04
N PRO A 94 26.45 13.86 2.78
CA PRO A 94 27.27 13.22 3.82
C PRO A 94 27.81 14.27 4.80
N ARG A 95 27.50 14.12 6.10
CA ARG A 95 28.00 14.97 7.20
C ARG A 95 28.32 14.11 8.42
N ALA A 96 29.27 14.55 9.25
CA ALA A 96 29.59 13.91 10.52
C ALA A 96 28.35 13.90 11.44
N GLY A 97 28.09 12.78 12.13
CA GLY A 97 26.90 12.61 12.97
C GLY A 97 25.61 12.15 12.24
N ARG A 98 25.64 12.02 10.91
CA ARG A 98 24.49 11.56 10.10
C ARG A 98 24.01 10.15 10.49
N ALA A 99 24.92 9.25 10.84
CA ALA A 99 24.58 7.86 11.13
C ALA A 99 23.53 7.74 12.26
N ALA A 100 23.64 8.57 13.32
CA ALA A 100 22.69 8.56 14.42
C ALA A 100 21.32 9.17 14.04
N LEU A 101 21.32 10.26 13.25
CA LEU A 101 20.10 10.94 12.81
C LEU A 101 19.30 10.15 11.76
N VAL A 102 19.98 9.28 11.01
CA VAL A 102 19.37 8.46 9.96
C VAL A 102 18.97 7.08 10.49
N ALA A 103 19.57 6.61 11.60
CA ALA A 103 19.32 5.27 12.14
C ALA A 103 17.83 5.03 12.47
N GLU A 104 17.21 5.94 13.22
CA GLU A 104 15.81 5.74 13.66
C GLU A 104 14.82 5.82 12.48
N PRO A 105 14.85 6.86 11.60
CA PRO A 105 14.00 6.89 10.41
C PRO A 105 14.24 5.69 9.49
N SER A 106 15.48 5.20 9.37
CA SER A 106 15.78 4.02 8.55
C SER A 106 15.23 2.73 9.16
N ARG A 107 15.23 2.62 10.50
CA ARG A 107 14.67 1.47 11.21
C ARG A 107 13.15 1.42 11.05
N GLU A 108 12.46 2.54 11.22
CA GLU A 108 11.01 2.63 11.02
C GLU A 108 10.62 2.30 9.58
N LEU A 109 11.39 2.78 8.60
CA LEU A 109 11.19 2.45 7.18
C LEU A 109 11.41 0.97 6.89
N ALA A 110 12.46 0.36 7.46
CA ALA A 110 12.74 -1.06 7.30
C ALA A 110 11.64 -1.92 7.93
N GLU A 111 11.11 -1.52 9.08
CA GLU A 111 10.00 -2.22 9.72
C GLU A 111 8.71 -2.12 8.89
N LEU A 112 8.43 -0.95 8.32
CA LEU A 112 7.32 -0.78 7.38
C LEU A 112 7.48 -1.65 6.14
N ASP A 113 8.68 -1.70 5.55
CA ASP A 113 8.95 -2.55 4.38
C ASP A 113 8.78 -4.04 4.74
N ARG A 114 9.25 -4.50 5.91
CA ARG A 114 9.03 -5.89 6.38
C ARG A 114 7.55 -6.22 6.58
N ARG A 115 6.78 -5.30 7.18
CA ARG A 115 5.33 -5.46 7.35
C ARG A 115 4.63 -5.60 6.01
N PHE A 116 5.02 -4.76 5.05
CA PHE A 116 4.50 -4.82 3.69
C PHE A 116 4.85 -6.14 2.98
N ASP A 117 6.11 -6.57 3.08
CA ASP A 117 6.58 -7.80 2.44
C ASP A 117 5.92 -9.05 3.07
N ARG A 118 5.75 -9.09 4.41
CA ARG A 118 4.99 -10.15 5.10
C ARG A 118 3.55 -10.23 4.60
N PHE A 119 2.89 -9.09 4.45
CA PHE A 119 1.54 -9.03 3.89
C PHE A 119 1.50 -9.51 2.43
N ALA A 120 2.47 -9.09 1.61
CA ALA A 120 2.58 -9.51 0.22
C ALA A 120 2.75 -11.03 0.08
N ASP A 121 3.59 -11.64 0.92
CA ASP A 121 3.79 -13.08 0.90
C ASP A 121 2.55 -13.85 1.36
N ALA A 122 1.87 -13.39 2.42
CA ALA A 122 0.59 -13.96 2.85
C ALA A 122 -0.49 -13.85 1.75
N LEU A 123 -0.52 -12.75 1.03
CA LEU A 123 -1.44 -12.54 -0.09
C LEU A 123 -1.17 -13.51 -1.24
N ARG A 124 0.09 -13.81 -1.56
CA ARG A 124 0.44 -14.82 -2.58
C ARG A 124 -0.01 -16.23 -2.20
N VAL A 125 0.12 -16.58 -0.91
CA VAL A 125 -0.41 -17.84 -0.39
C VAL A 125 -1.93 -17.86 -0.56
N LEU A 126 -2.61 -16.77 -0.17
CA LEU A 126 -4.06 -16.65 -0.26
C LEU A 126 -4.59 -16.74 -1.70
N VAL A 127 -3.85 -16.20 -2.68
CA VAL A 127 -4.19 -16.35 -4.11
C VAL A 127 -4.08 -17.80 -4.58
N SER A 128 -3.17 -18.58 -3.98
CA SER A 128 -2.91 -19.97 -4.39
C SER A 128 -3.84 -20.96 -3.68
N ASP A 129 -4.17 -20.68 -2.43
CA ASP A 129 -5.00 -21.49 -1.56
C ASP A 129 -5.84 -20.54 -0.68
N PRO A 130 -7.11 -20.27 -1.03
CA PRO A 130 -7.95 -19.35 -0.27
C PRO A 130 -8.76 -20.08 0.80
N THR A 131 -8.21 -20.21 2.01
CA THR A 131 -8.97 -20.69 3.18
C THR A 131 -9.48 -19.53 4.06
N PRO A 132 -10.60 -19.73 4.79
CA PRO A 132 -11.08 -18.75 5.77
C PRO A 132 -10.04 -18.42 6.86
N GLU A 133 -9.20 -19.38 7.24
CA GLU A 133 -8.12 -19.19 8.20
C GLU A 133 -7.02 -18.27 7.64
N GLN A 134 -6.60 -18.48 6.38
CA GLN A 134 -5.61 -17.63 5.73
C GLN A 134 -6.14 -16.21 5.50
N LEU A 135 -7.44 -16.07 5.17
CA LEU A 135 -8.09 -14.75 5.06
C LEU A 135 -8.03 -13.99 6.39
N ARG A 136 -8.44 -14.64 7.49
CA ARG A 136 -8.40 -14.07 8.84
C ARG A 136 -6.96 -13.73 9.27
N HIS A 137 -6.02 -14.63 9.01
CA HIS A 137 -4.62 -14.42 9.31
C HIS A 137 -4.05 -13.20 8.55
N THR A 138 -4.29 -13.14 7.24
CA THR A 138 -3.79 -12.06 6.38
C THR A 138 -4.37 -10.70 6.77
N ALA A 139 -5.66 -10.64 7.11
CA ALA A 139 -6.31 -9.42 7.59
C ALA A 139 -5.73 -8.92 8.92
N ALA A 140 -5.23 -9.83 9.78
CA ALA A 140 -4.68 -9.53 11.09
C ALA A 140 -3.18 -9.18 11.08
N LEU A 141 -2.49 -9.28 9.95
CA LEU A 141 -1.06 -8.96 9.87
C LEU A 141 -0.82 -7.48 10.12
N ASP A 142 -0.08 -7.15 11.19
CA ASP A 142 0.47 -5.80 11.38
C ASP A 142 1.84 -5.66 10.69
#